data_AF-A0A7J6QUD4-F1
#
_entry.id   AF-A0A7J6QUD4-F1
#
_cell.length_a   1.000
_cell.length_b   1.000
_cell.length_c   1.000
_cell.angle_alpha   90.00
_cell.angle_beta   90.00
_cell.angle_gamma   90.00
#
_symmetry.space_group_name_H-M   'P 1'
#
loop_
_entity.id
_entity.type
_entity.pdbx_description
1 polymer ?
#
loop_
_entity_poly.entity_id
_entity_poly.type
_entity_poly.pdbx_seq_one_letter_code
_entity_poly.pdbx_strand_id
1 'polypeptide(L)'
;NALYMYTQRILARYGIADAASATRGSTAVPMDRAQAGCRGVIVDNKRFTDAERTMLESVALHSRETLNCDITFIRWEKYSFEEQLRIFSKANVYVSGVGTGITRSHFTKPGGVVVNLGEMDRYGTPPRLQPGYKDVQFAVGSPHLNALYYPMKLLDMYGELQEEAVRSLIRQAVQLVRRGFPIPRPLKDGLAPTGLAMVEYCEASPEACEDLSGQLSVEEVPGNSVWCAF
;
A
#
# COMPACT_ATOMS: atom_id res chain seq x y z
N ASN A 1 -12.23 6.35 11.76
CA ASN A 1 -11.01 6.25 10.92
C ASN A 1 -10.64 7.64 10.42
N ALA A 2 -9.59 8.26 10.98
CA ALA A 2 -9.19 9.63 10.63
C ALA A 2 -8.69 9.78 9.18
N LEU A 3 -7.89 8.82 8.69
CA LEU A 3 -7.36 8.85 7.33
C LEU A 3 -8.46 8.76 6.28
N TYR A 4 -9.49 7.92 6.49
CA TYR A 4 -10.67 7.89 5.63
C TYR A 4 -11.39 9.24 5.58
N MET A 5 -11.67 9.86 6.73
CA MET A 5 -12.36 11.15 6.79
C MET A 5 -11.55 12.27 6.13
N TYR A 6 -10.23 12.27 6.34
CA TYR A 6 -9.31 13.16 5.65
C TYR A 6 -9.38 13.00 4.12
N THR A 7 -9.37 11.74 3.65
CA THR A 7 -9.52 11.39 2.24
C THR A 7 -10.83 11.93 1.65
N GLN A 8 -11.97 11.66 2.32
CA GLN A 8 -13.28 12.11 1.83
C GLN A 8 -13.37 13.63 1.74
N ARG A 9 -12.78 14.37 2.70
CA ARG A 9 -12.73 15.84 2.66
C ARG A 9 -11.93 16.37 1.47
N ILE A 10 -10.80 15.74 1.16
CA ILE A 10 -10.03 16.08 -0.05
C ILE A 10 -10.88 15.81 -1.29
N LEU A 11 -11.45 14.61 -1.43
CA LEU A 11 -12.26 14.27 -2.60
C LEU A 11 -13.46 15.20 -2.77
N ALA A 12 -14.13 15.58 -1.68
CA ALA A 12 -15.22 16.54 -1.71
C ALA A 12 -14.78 17.94 -2.14
N ARG A 13 -13.60 18.40 -1.69
CA ARG A 13 -13.04 19.69 -2.11
C ARG A 13 -12.81 19.78 -3.62
N TYR A 14 -12.54 18.66 -4.29
CA TYR A 14 -12.36 18.57 -5.75
C TYR A 14 -13.63 18.14 -6.49
N GLY A 15 -14.80 18.09 -5.83
CA GLY A 15 -16.07 17.69 -6.44
C GLY A 15 -16.09 16.24 -6.94
N ILE A 16 -15.27 15.37 -6.33
CA ILE A 16 -15.19 13.94 -6.65
C ILE A 16 -16.13 13.13 -5.76
N ALA A 17 -16.26 13.53 -4.50
CA ALA A 17 -17.18 12.93 -3.53
C ALA A 17 -18.20 13.97 -3.04
N ASP A 18 -19.33 13.51 -2.52
CA ASP A 18 -20.34 14.40 -1.93
C ASP A 18 -19.84 14.98 -0.59
N ALA A 19 -19.97 16.29 -0.41
CA ALA A 19 -19.61 16.98 0.83
C ALA A 19 -20.36 16.44 2.07
N ALA A 20 -21.58 15.93 1.91
CA ALA A 20 -22.32 15.32 3.02
C ALA A 20 -21.68 14.00 3.49
N SER A 21 -21.07 13.24 2.57
CA SER A 21 -20.33 12.01 2.90
C SER A 21 -18.98 12.26 3.60
N ALA A 22 -18.41 13.46 3.42
CA ALA A 22 -17.11 13.85 4.00
C ALA A 22 -17.18 14.36 5.46
N THR A 23 -18.38 14.58 5.99
CA THR A 23 -18.61 15.27 7.27
C THR A 23 -19.28 14.40 8.34
N ARG A 24 -19.91 13.28 7.98
CA ARG A 24 -20.58 12.39 8.94
C ARG A 24 -19.62 11.32 9.47
N GLY A 25 -19.20 11.44 10.73
CA GLY A 25 -18.30 10.46 11.37
C GLY A 25 -18.90 9.08 11.62
N SER A 26 -20.22 8.90 11.43
CA SER A 26 -20.97 7.67 11.71
C SER A 26 -21.46 6.91 10.48
N THR A 27 -21.17 7.38 9.26
CA THR A 27 -21.58 6.65 8.05
C THR A 27 -20.78 5.37 7.91
N ALA A 28 -21.49 4.24 7.77
CA ALA A 28 -20.89 2.98 7.38
C ALA A 28 -20.08 3.17 6.10
N VAL A 29 -18.84 2.68 6.10
CA VAL A 29 -17.95 2.83 4.93
C VAL A 29 -18.46 1.88 3.83
N PRO A 30 -18.92 2.39 2.68
CA PRO A 30 -19.51 1.56 1.64
C PRO A 30 -18.43 0.74 0.96
N MET A 31 -18.52 -0.58 1.08
CA MET A 31 -17.59 -1.50 0.42
C MET A 31 -17.88 -1.60 -1.07
N ASP A 32 -16.90 -1.30 -1.91
CA ASP A 32 -16.97 -1.51 -3.36
C ASP A 32 -16.38 -2.89 -3.70
N ARG A 33 -17.25 -3.80 -4.18
CA ARG A 33 -16.87 -5.16 -4.61
C ARG A 33 -16.63 -5.27 -6.12
N ALA A 34 -16.35 -4.15 -6.80
CA ALA A 34 -16.15 -4.07 -8.24
C ALA A 34 -17.32 -4.64 -9.09
N GLN A 35 -18.56 -4.55 -8.60
CA GLN A 35 -19.74 -5.07 -9.32
C GLN A 35 -19.98 -4.36 -10.67
N ALA A 36 -19.62 -3.08 -10.75
CA ALA A 36 -19.68 -2.28 -11.98
C ALA A 36 -18.42 -2.41 -12.87
N GLY A 37 -17.57 -3.39 -12.59
CA GLY A 37 -16.26 -3.59 -13.23
C GLY A 37 -15.10 -3.21 -12.31
N CYS A 38 -14.03 -4.00 -12.35
CA CYS A 38 -12.81 -3.76 -11.60
C CYS A 38 -11.94 -2.75 -12.32
N ARG A 39 -11.45 -1.75 -11.59
CA ARG A 39 -10.45 -0.79 -12.07
C ARG A 39 -9.22 -0.87 -11.19
N GLY A 40 -8.04 -0.69 -11.78
CA GLY A 40 -6.81 -0.60 -11.02
C GLY A 40 -5.84 0.42 -11.56
N VAL A 41 -4.80 0.66 -10.79
CA VAL A 41 -3.70 1.55 -11.16
C VAL A 41 -2.38 0.95 -10.76
N ILE A 42 -1.40 1.02 -11.65
CA ILE A 42 0.01 0.80 -11.33
C ILE A 42 0.70 2.15 -11.39
N VAL A 43 1.30 2.57 -10.29
CA VAL A 43 1.96 3.88 -10.21
C VAL A 43 3.46 3.70 -10.45
N ASP A 44 3.96 4.38 -11.48
CA ASP A 44 5.38 4.43 -11.78
C ASP A 44 6.17 4.96 -10.58
N ASN A 45 7.39 4.44 -10.46
CA ASN A 45 8.29 4.77 -9.38
C ASN A 45 9.70 4.95 -9.96
N LYS A 46 10.40 5.99 -9.50
CA LYS A 46 11.80 6.25 -9.87
C LYS A 46 12.75 5.09 -9.58
N ARG A 47 12.38 4.19 -8.65
CA ARG A 47 13.15 3.02 -8.25
C ARG A 47 13.01 1.84 -9.21
N PHE A 48 12.00 1.84 -10.09
CA PHE A 48 11.88 0.79 -11.09
C PHE A 48 12.97 0.90 -12.14
N THR A 49 13.45 -0.24 -12.63
CA THR A 49 14.30 -0.30 -13.81
C THR A 49 13.46 -0.11 -15.08
N ASP A 50 14.08 0.14 -16.23
CA ASP A 50 13.35 0.26 -17.49
C ASP A 50 12.72 -1.06 -17.94
N ALA A 51 13.34 -2.18 -17.59
CA ALA A 51 12.78 -3.52 -17.79
C ALA A 51 11.51 -3.70 -16.94
N GLU A 52 11.56 -3.33 -15.65
CA GLU A 52 10.39 -3.39 -14.76
C GLU A 52 9.26 -2.48 -15.22
N ARG A 53 9.57 -1.24 -15.67
CA ARG A 53 8.55 -0.34 -16.24
C ARG A 53 7.88 -0.96 -17.45
N THR A 54 8.67 -1.51 -18.38
CA THR A 54 8.15 -2.17 -19.59
C THR A 54 7.26 -3.35 -19.25
N MET A 55 7.68 -4.18 -18.28
CA MET A 55 6.88 -5.29 -17.76
C MET A 55 5.57 -4.80 -17.13
N LEU A 56 5.61 -3.80 -16.27
CA LEU A 56 4.43 -3.25 -15.59
C LEU A 56 3.46 -2.57 -16.58
N GLU A 57 3.98 -1.85 -17.57
CA GLU A 57 3.19 -1.30 -18.68
C GLU A 57 2.51 -2.43 -19.48
N SER A 58 3.22 -3.52 -19.76
CA SER A 58 2.65 -4.71 -20.43
C SER A 58 1.57 -5.40 -19.59
N VAL A 59 1.79 -5.53 -18.27
CA VAL A 59 0.79 -6.08 -17.34
C VAL A 59 -0.48 -5.22 -17.34
N ALA A 60 -0.34 -3.90 -17.29
CA ALA A 60 -1.47 -2.96 -17.36
C ALA A 60 -2.20 -3.06 -18.70
N LEU A 61 -1.48 -3.06 -19.83
CA LEU A 61 -2.05 -3.12 -21.17
C LEU A 61 -2.95 -4.35 -21.38
N HIS A 62 -2.52 -5.51 -20.87
CA HIS A 62 -3.23 -6.78 -21.02
C HIS A 62 -4.12 -7.14 -19.81
N SER A 63 -4.29 -6.22 -18.86
CA SER A 63 -4.95 -6.48 -17.57
C SER A 63 -6.42 -6.87 -17.72
N ARG A 64 -7.14 -6.26 -18.66
CA ARG A 64 -8.57 -6.56 -18.88
C ARG A 64 -8.80 -8.01 -19.30
N GLU A 65 -7.92 -8.55 -20.14
CA GLU A 65 -8.00 -9.91 -20.65
C GLU A 65 -7.45 -10.93 -19.65
N THR A 66 -6.29 -10.64 -19.07
CA THR A 66 -5.54 -11.61 -18.25
C THR A 66 -5.88 -11.60 -16.76
N LEU A 67 -6.41 -10.48 -16.25
CA LEU A 67 -6.71 -10.26 -14.83
C LEU A 67 -8.18 -9.91 -14.61
N ASN A 68 -8.96 -9.69 -15.68
CA ASN A 68 -10.37 -9.28 -15.60
C ASN A 68 -10.54 -8.01 -14.74
N CYS A 69 -9.61 -7.07 -14.89
CA CYS A 69 -9.61 -5.76 -14.23
C CYS A 69 -8.96 -4.75 -15.18
N ASP A 70 -9.55 -3.58 -15.33
CA ASP A 70 -9.04 -2.50 -16.18
C ASP A 70 -7.98 -1.71 -15.42
N ILE A 71 -6.71 -2.03 -15.64
CA ILE A 71 -5.57 -1.45 -14.91
C ILE A 71 -4.81 -0.50 -15.81
N THR A 72 -4.61 0.73 -15.35
CA THR A 72 -3.81 1.74 -16.05
C THR A 72 -2.44 1.87 -15.39
N PHE A 73 -1.37 1.84 -16.18
CA PHE A 73 -0.05 2.26 -15.72
C PHE A 73 0.04 3.79 -15.80
N ILE A 74 0.35 4.45 -14.69
CA ILE A 74 0.44 5.91 -14.65
C ILE A 74 1.86 6.35 -14.31
N ARG A 75 2.34 7.34 -15.06
CA ARG A 75 3.49 8.15 -14.68
C ARG A 75 2.97 9.42 -14.05
N TRP A 76 2.90 9.42 -12.71
CA TRP A 76 2.09 10.37 -11.95
C TRP A 76 2.48 11.84 -12.17
N GLU A 77 3.74 12.11 -12.53
CA GLU A 77 4.24 13.44 -12.88
C GLU A 77 3.60 14.02 -14.15
N LYS A 78 2.97 13.19 -14.97
CA LYS A 78 2.22 13.62 -16.17
C LYS A 78 0.79 14.07 -15.89
N TYR A 79 0.33 13.95 -14.65
CA TYR A 79 -1.05 14.26 -14.26
C TYR A 79 -1.05 15.36 -13.21
N SER A 80 -1.98 16.30 -13.33
CA SER A 80 -2.29 17.23 -12.25
C SER A 80 -2.77 16.47 -11.01
N PHE A 81 -2.68 17.12 -9.84
CA PHE A 81 -3.15 16.52 -8.61
C PHE A 81 -4.64 16.16 -8.67
N GLU A 82 -5.49 16.98 -9.30
CA GLU A 82 -6.91 16.68 -9.46
C GLU A 82 -7.16 15.44 -10.33
N GLU A 83 -6.44 15.31 -11.45
CA GLU A 83 -6.54 14.13 -12.31
C GLU A 83 -6.10 12.86 -11.58
N GLN A 84 -5.01 12.93 -10.82
CA GLN A 84 -4.56 11.85 -9.94
C GLN A 84 -5.66 11.43 -8.97
N LEU A 85 -6.30 12.38 -8.28
CA LEU A 85 -7.42 12.08 -7.37
C LEU A 85 -8.58 11.38 -8.08
N ARG A 86 -8.93 11.81 -9.30
CA ARG A 86 -10.00 11.19 -10.11
C ARG A 86 -9.66 9.77 -10.55
N ILE A 87 -8.39 9.48 -10.81
CA ILE A 87 -7.91 8.14 -11.15
C ILE A 87 -7.95 7.25 -9.91
N PHE A 88 -7.31 7.69 -8.81
CA PHE A 88 -7.17 6.88 -7.59
C PHE A 88 -8.50 6.60 -6.91
N SER A 89 -9.40 7.58 -6.84
CA SER A 89 -10.75 7.42 -6.28
C SER A 89 -11.64 6.43 -7.02
N LYS A 90 -11.26 6.03 -8.24
CA LYS A 90 -11.97 5.02 -9.02
C LYS A 90 -11.33 3.64 -8.93
N ALA A 91 -10.11 3.53 -8.41
CA ALA A 91 -9.37 2.28 -8.34
C ALA A 91 -9.91 1.36 -7.23
N ASN A 92 -10.00 0.07 -7.55
CA ASN A 92 -10.17 -1.03 -6.62
C ASN A 92 -8.83 -1.69 -6.28
N VAL A 93 -7.90 -1.74 -7.23
CA VAL A 93 -6.55 -2.28 -7.02
C VAL A 93 -5.53 -1.16 -7.21
N TYR A 94 -4.68 -0.95 -6.22
CA TYR A 94 -3.64 0.06 -6.25
C TYR A 94 -2.27 -0.60 -6.13
N VAL A 95 -1.43 -0.50 -7.16
CA VAL A 95 -0.11 -1.14 -7.19
C VAL A 95 0.98 -0.07 -7.16
N SER A 96 1.95 -0.19 -6.25
CA SER A 96 3.10 0.71 -6.20
C SER A 96 4.31 0.08 -5.52
N GLY A 97 5.52 0.50 -5.90
CA GLY A 97 6.75 0.25 -5.14
C GLY A 97 7.03 1.36 -4.11
N VAL A 98 8.17 1.24 -3.41
CA VAL A 98 8.51 2.16 -2.31
C VAL A 98 8.82 3.58 -2.76
N GLY A 99 8.13 4.58 -2.20
CA GLY A 99 8.36 6.00 -2.47
C GLY A 99 7.09 6.84 -2.44
N THR A 100 7.06 7.93 -3.20
CA THR A 100 5.95 8.91 -3.19
C THR A 100 4.61 8.29 -3.61
N GLY A 101 4.63 7.31 -4.53
CA GLY A 101 3.41 6.62 -4.99
C GLY A 101 2.56 6.08 -3.83
N ILE A 102 3.18 5.37 -2.88
CA ILE A 102 2.53 4.81 -1.69
C ILE A 102 1.59 5.78 -0.97
N THR A 103 1.96 7.05 -0.89
CA THR A 103 1.20 8.06 -0.15
C THR A 103 -0.17 8.34 -0.74
N ARG A 104 -0.49 7.80 -1.94
CA ARG A 104 -1.79 7.97 -2.60
C ARG A 104 -2.72 6.78 -2.47
N SER A 105 -2.25 5.66 -1.90
CA SER A 105 -3.04 4.43 -1.73
C SER A 105 -4.36 4.65 -0.97
N HIS A 106 -4.39 5.60 -0.02
CA HIS A 106 -5.59 5.94 0.76
C HIS A 106 -6.73 6.56 -0.06
N PHE A 107 -6.48 7.01 -1.30
CA PHE A 107 -7.53 7.47 -2.20
C PHE A 107 -8.26 6.33 -2.91
N THR A 108 -7.77 5.09 -2.80
CA THR A 108 -8.44 3.90 -3.35
C THR A 108 -9.82 3.74 -2.75
N LYS A 109 -10.78 3.20 -3.52
CA LYS A 109 -12.13 2.94 -3.02
C LYS A 109 -12.11 2.04 -1.78
N PRO A 110 -13.03 2.23 -0.82
CA PRO A 110 -13.19 1.28 0.27
C PRO A 110 -13.55 -0.12 -0.24
N GLY A 111 -12.99 -1.16 0.38
CA GLY A 111 -12.99 -2.52 -0.16
C GLY A 111 -11.88 -2.77 -1.19
N GLY A 112 -11.09 -1.75 -1.52
CA GLY A 112 -9.94 -1.85 -2.41
C GLY A 112 -8.73 -2.52 -1.76
N VAL A 113 -7.78 -2.93 -2.61
CA VAL A 113 -6.58 -3.67 -2.21
C VAL A 113 -5.35 -2.94 -2.72
N VAL A 114 -4.41 -2.69 -1.83
CA VAL A 114 -3.08 -2.12 -2.09
C VAL A 114 -2.10 -3.27 -2.32
N VAL A 115 -1.40 -3.25 -3.44
CA VAL A 115 -0.33 -4.18 -3.78
C VAL A 115 0.99 -3.42 -3.66
N ASN A 116 1.76 -3.74 -2.62
CA ASN A 116 3.04 -3.13 -2.37
C ASN A 116 4.17 -3.98 -2.95
N LEU A 117 4.88 -3.43 -3.92
CA LEU A 117 5.99 -4.10 -4.60
C LEU A 117 7.30 -4.07 -3.81
N GLY A 118 7.37 -3.30 -2.72
CA GLY A 118 8.51 -3.22 -1.82
C GLY A 118 9.79 -2.70 -2.49
N GLU A 119 10.89 -2.83 -1.77
CA GLU A 119 12.27 -2.65 -2.23
C GLU A 119 13.25 -3.43 -1.34
N MET A 120 14.47 -3.67 -1.82
CA MET A 120 15.57 -4.16 -0.98
C MET A 120 16.43 -2.98 -0.56
N ASP A 121 16.31 -2.58 0.71
CA ASP A 121 17.18 -1.56 1.30
C ASP A 121 18.58 -2.14 1.53
N ARG A 122 19.62 -1.32 1.29
CA ARG A 122 21.02 -1.70 1.49
C ARG A 122 21.57 -0.98 2.71
N TYR A 123 22.05 -1.74 3.70
CA TYR A 123 22.58 -1.21 4.95
C TYR A 123 24.01 -1.70 5.23
N GLY A 124 24.86 -0.79 5.72
CA GLY A 124 26.21 -1.11 6.21
C GLY A 124 27.25 -1.42 5.13
N THR A 125 28.47 -1.73 5.60
CA THR A 125 29.62 -2.14 4.78
C THR A 125 30.25 -3.39 5.43
N PRO A 126 30.22 -4.58 4.80
CA PRO A 126 29.62 -4.88 3.50
C PRO A 126 28.08 -4.75 3.51
N PRO A 127 27.45 -4.52 2.34
CA PRO A 127 26.01 -4.28 2.25
C PRO A 127 25.21 -5.51 2.68
N ARG A 128 24.30 -5.30 3.62
CA ARG A 128 23.22 -6.23 3.99
C ARG A 128 21.93 -5.77 3.34
N LEU A 129 21.17 -6.71 2.80
CA LEU A 129 19.89 -6.44 2.15
C LEU A 129 18.76 -6.65 3.16
N GLN A 130 17.82 -5.70 3.21
CA GLN A 130 16.64 -5.78 4.07
C GLN A 130 15.36 -5.48 3.27
N PRO A 131 14.34 -6.36 3.37
CA PRO A 131 12.97 -6.08 2.91
C PRO A 131 12.42 -4.75 3.43
N GLY A 132 12.15 -3.82 2.52
CA GLY A 132 11.53 -2.53 2.79
C GLY A 132 10.18 -2.40 2.10
N TYR A 133 9.09 -2.31 2.85
CA TYR A 133 7.75 -2.06 2.28
C TYR A 133 7.31 -0.60 2.46
N LYS A 134 7.67 0.07 3.55
CA LYS A 134 7.46 1.50 3.87
C LYS A 134 6.03 2.07 3.68
N ASP A 135 5.05 1.27 3.25
CA ASP A 135 3.63 1.62 3.06
C ASP A 135 2.74 1.21 4.22
N VAL A 136 3.30 0.44 5.16
CA VAL A 136 2.55 -0.24 6.22
C VAL A 136 1.64 0.78 6.91
N GLN A 137 2.12 1.99 7.18
CA GLN A 137 1.30 3.06 7.78
C GLN A 137 0.06 3.48 6.97
N PHE A 138 0.12 3.51 5.62
CA PHE A 138 -1.01 3.94 4.79
C PHE A 138 -1.99 2.81 4.51
N ALA A 139 -1.51 1.58 4.28
CA ALA A 139 -2.36 0.42 4.04
C ALA A 139 -2.93 -0.17 5.35
N VAL A 140 -2.10 -0.30 6.39
CA VAL A 140 -2.52 -0.75 7.73
C VAL A 140 -3.41 0.29 8.40
N GLY A 141 -2.99 1.58 8.36
CA GLY A 141 -3.75 2.70 8.93
C GLY A 141 -5.08 2.98 8.22
N SER A 142 -5.33 2.32 7.07
CA SER A 142 -6.59 2.35 6.33
C SER A 142 -7.34 1.02 6.46
N PRO A 143 -8.02 0.73 7.59
CA PRO A 143 -8.79 -0.51 7.78
C PRO A 143 -9.98 -0.70 6.82
N HIS A 144 -10.22 0.25 5.91
CA HIS A 144 -11.19 0.10 4.83
C HIS A 144 -10.56 -0.40 3.53
N LEU A 145 -9.23 -0.56 3.50
CA LEU A 145 -8.48 -1.18 2.40
C LEU A 145 -7.98 -2.56 2.85
N ASN A 146 -7.37 -3.32 1.95
CA ASN A 146 -6.53 -4.47 2.30
C ASN A 146 -5.15 -4.31 1.65
N ALA A 147 -4.17 -5.11 2.06
CA ALA A 147 -2.79 -5.01 1.59
C ALA A 147 -2.27 -6.38 1.15
N LEU A 148 -1.52 -6.40 0.05
CA LEU A 148 -0.77 -7.56 -0.43
C LEU A 148 0.66 -7.13 -0.72
N TYR A 149 1.62 -8.00 -0.46
CA TYR A 149 3.03 -7.66 -0.45
C TYR A 149 3.82 -8.57 -1.40
N TYR A 150 4.66 -7.96 -2.24
CA TYR A 150 5.52 -8.72 -3.15
C TYR A 150 6.52 -9.58 -2.37
N PRO A 151 6.85 -10.81 -2.80
CA PRO A 151 7.74 -11.68 -2.05
C PRO A 151 9.20 -11.20 -2.21
N MET A 152 9.74 -10.56 -1.17
CA MET A 152 11.09 -9.98 -1.23
C MET A 152 12.20 -11.01 -1.48
N LYS A 153 11.99 -12.29 -1.15
CA LYS A 153 12.90 -13.38 -1.52
C LYS A 153 13.11 -13.50 -3.03
N LEU A 154 12.09 -13.21 -3.84
CA LEU A 154 12.23 -13.20 -5.30
C LEU A 154 13.05 -11.99 -5.76
N LEU A 155 12.81 -10.82 -5.17
CA LEU A 155 13.58 -9.62 -5.51
C LEU A 155 15.06 -9.79 -5.12
N ASP A 156 15.34 -10.41 -3.98
CA ASP A 156 16.69 -10.76 -3.52
C ASP A 156 17.40 -11.73 -4.47
N MET A 157 16.69 -12.77 -4.92
CA MET A 157 17.25 -13.83 -5.76
C MET A 157 17.52 -13.38 -7.20
N TYR A 158 16.60 -12.62 -7.79
CA TYR A 158 16.66 -12.25 -9.20
C TYR A 158 17.16 -10.82 -9.43
N GLY A 159 17.20 -9.98 -8.39
CA GLY A 159 17.60 -8.58 -8.49
C GLY A 159 16.55 -7.65 -9.12
N GLU A 160 15.41 -8.19 -9.58
CA GLU A 160 14.32 -7.45 -10.22
C GLU A 160 12.95 -8.10 -9.97
N LEU A 161 11.88 -7.33 -10.18
CA LEU A 161 10.51 -7.85 -10.12
C LEU A 161 10.24 -8.91 -11.19
N GLN A 162 9.63 -10.01 -10.78
CA GLN A 162 9.27 -11.13 -11.64
C GLN A 162 7.81 -10.98 -12.10
N GLU A 163 7.59 -11.02 -13.42
CA GLU A 163 6.28 -10.74 -14.02
C GLU A 163 5.17 -11.65 -13.46
N GLU A 164 5.38 -12.96 -13.40
CA GLU A 164 4.32 -13.88 -12.92
C GLU A 164 4.00 -13.66 -11.44
N ALA A 165 4.99 -13.28 -10.62
CA ALA A 165 4.76 -12.95 -9.23
C ALA A 165 3.92 -11.67 -9.10
N VAL A 166 4.19 -10.65 -9.91
CA VAL A 166 3.38 -9.42 -9.97
C VAL A 166 1.96 -9.74 -10.46
N ARG A 167 1.81 -10.49 -11.55
CA ARG A 167 0.49 -10.89 -12.08
C ARG A 167 -0.31 -11.69 -11.07
N SER A 168 0.31 -12.65 -10.39
CA SER A 168 -0.31 -13.46 -9.34
C SER A 168 -0.80 -12.59 -8.19
N LEU A 169 0.01 -11.62 -7.75
CA LEU A 169 -0.35 -10.71 -6.66
C LEU A 169 -1.53 -9.81 -7.04
N ILE A 170 -1.54 -9.29 -8.27
CA ILE A 170 -2.67 -8.49 -8.77
C ILE A 170 -3.92 -9.37 -8.92
N ARG A 171 -3.79 -10.61 -9.40
CA ARG A 171 -4.91 -11.56 -9.50
C ARG A 171 -5.53 -11.83 -8.12
N GLN A 172 -4.71 -12.02 -7.09
CA GLN A 172 -5.15 -12.14 -5.70
C GLN A 172 -5.86 -10.87 -5.23
N ALA A 173 -5.33 -9.68 -5.55
CA ALA A 173 -5.97 -8.41 -5.23
C ALA A 173 -7.37 -8.30 -5.85
N VAL A 174 -7.50 -8.63 -7.15
CA VAL A 174 -8.79 -8.61 -7.86
C VAL A 174 -9.79 -9.58 -7.23
N GLN A 175 -9.35 -10.80 -6.88
CA GLN A 175 -10.20 -11.78 -6.21
C GLN A 175 -10.66 -11.29 -4.84
N LEU A 176 -9.77 -10.65 -4.07
CA LEU A 176 -10.07 -10.13 -2.75
C LEU A 176 -11.04 -8.95 -2.79
N VAL A 177 -10.89 -8.04 -3.77
CA VAL A 177 -11.87 -6.97 -4.05
C VAL A 177 -13.26 -7.56 -4.30
N ARG A 178 -13.34 -8.57 -5.19
CA ARG A 178 -14.62 -9.16 -5.59
C ARG A 178 -15.31 -9.92 -4.46
N ARG A 179 -14.54 -10.69 -3.70
CA ARG A 179 -15.02 -11.43 -2.53
C ARG A 179 -15.45 -10.47 -1.41
N GLY A 180 -14.73 -9.36 -1.28
CA GLY A 180 -14.80 -8.46 -0.14
C GLY A 180 -14.13 -9.04 1.10
N PHE A 181 -13.95 -8.19 2.10
CA PHE A 181 -13.38 -8.52 3.41
C PHE A 181 -14.04 -7.62 4.47
N PRO A 182 -14.04 -8.00 5.77
CA PRO A 182 -14.64 -7.17 6.81
C PRO A 182 -14.07 -5.75 6.82
N ILE A 183 -14.93 -4.74 7.04
CA ILE A 183 -14.51 -3.35 7.28
C ILE A 183 -15.10 -2.93 8.64
N PRO A 184 -14.26 -2.60 9.64
CA PRO A 184 -12.80 -2.53 9.57
C PRO A 184 -12.14 -3.90 9.38
N ARG A 185 -11.12 -3.94 8.53
CA ARG A 185 -10.25 -5.11 8.33
C ARG A 185 -9.47 -5.38 9.61
N PRO A 186 -9.31 -6.64 10.04
CA PRO A 186 -8.38 -7.01 11.10
C PRO A 186 -6.97 -6.44 10.86
N LEU A 187 -6.27 -6.10 11.95
CA LEU A 187 -4.94 -5.48 11.87
C LEU A 187 -3.94 -6.41 11.15
N LYS A 188 -3.89 -7.69 11.57
CA LYS A 188 -2.97 -8.71 11.05
C LYS A 188 -3.08 -8.88 9.54
N ASP A 189 -4.30 -8.81 9.00
CA ASP A 189 -4.57 -8.97 7.56
C ASP A 189 -3.96 -7.84 6.70
N GLY A 190 -3.62 -6.70 7.30
CA GLY A 190 -2.99 -5.59 6.59
C GLY A 190 -1.47 -5.51 6.78
N LEU A 191 -0.88 -6.32 7.66
CA LEU A 191 0.55 -6.22 7.97
C LEU A 191 1.42 -6.78 6.85
N ALA A 192 2.53 -6.10 6.58
CA ALA A 192 3.61 -6.66 5.78
C ALA A 192 4.20 -7.91 6.46
N PRO A 193 4.84 -8.83 5.70
CA PRO A 193 5.47 -10.02 6.28
C PRO A 193 6.40 -9.73 7.46
N THR A 194 7.16 -8.63 7.41
CA THR A 194 8.03 -8.19 8.51
C THR A 194 7.26 -7.71 9.74
N GLY A 195 6.15 -7.00 9.53
CA GLY A 195 5.27 -6.57 10.62
C GLY A 195 4.53 -7.74 11.26
N LEU A 196 4.11 -8.72 10.46
CA LEU A 196 3.49 -9.95 10.95
C LEU A 196 4.47 -10.76 11.80
N ALA A 197 5.71 -10.95 11.32
CA ALA A 197 6.75 -11.63 12.08
C ALA A 197 7.04 -10.97 13.44
N MET A 198 7.02 -9.62 13.50
CA MET A 198 7.15 -8.90 14.77
C MET A 198 5.98 -9.16 15.71
N VAL A 199 4.75 -9.15 15.20
CA VAL A 199 3.55 -9.47 16.00
C VAL A 199 3.62 -10.91 16.53
N GLU A 200 3.96 -11.88 15.68
CA GLU A 200 4.11 -13.28 16.07
C GLU A 200 5.21 -13.48 17.11
N TYR A 201 6.35 -12.79 16.96
CA TYR A 201 7.42 -12.79 17.95
C TYR A 201 6.94 -12.26 19.31
N CYS A 202 6.23 -11.14 19.33
CA CYS A 202 5.72 -10.54 20.55
C CYS A 202 4.63 -11.38 21.23
N GLU A 203 3.81 -12.10 20.45
CA GLU A 203 2.84 -13.04 20.98
C GLU A 203 3.50 -14.28 21.60
N ALA A 204 4.60 -14.76 21.01
CA ALA A 204 5.34 -15.92 21.50
C ALA A 204 6.20 -15.60 22.74
N SER A 205 6.77 -14.40 22.80
CA SER A 205 7.72 -13.99 23.85
C SER A 205 7.46 -12.54 24.30
N PRO A 206 6.44 -12.28 25.15
CA PRO A 206 6.09 -10.92 25.57
C PRO A 206 7.24 -10.17 26.27
N GLU A 207 7.95 -10.82 27.19
CA GLU A 207 9.08 -10.21 27.93
C GLU A 207 10.21 -9.78 26.98
N ALA A 208 10.61 -10.67 26.06
CA ALA A 208 11.66 -10.37 25.10
C ALA A 208 11.23 -9.34 24.04
N CYS A 209 9.92 -9.18 23.81
CA CYS A 209 9.39 -8.12 22.97
C CYS A 209 9.42 -6.76 23.69
N GLU A 210 9.14 -6.71 25.00
CA GLU A 210 9.26 -5.48 25.79
C GLU A 210 10.70 -4.97 25.81
N ASP A 211 11.67 -5.86 26.04
CA ASP A 211 13.11 -5.54 25.97
C ASP A 211 13.51 -4.99 24.59
N LEU A 212 13.03 -5.64 23.52
CA LEU A 212 13.30 -5.20 22.15
C LEU A 212 12.64 -3.84 21.86
N SER A 213 11.41 -3.62 22.34
CA SER A 213 10.71 -2.34 22.20
C SER A 213 11.48 -1.21 22.89
N GLY A 214 12.05 -1.45 24.08
CA GLY A 214 12.91 -0.49 24.77
C GLY A 214 14.19 -0.13 23.99
N GLN A 215 14.74 -1.06 23.21
CA GLN A 215 15.90 -0.79 22.35
C GLN A 215 15.53 -0.05 21.06
N LEU A 216 14.29 -0.24 20.57
CA LEU A 216 13.79 0.38 19.34
C LEU A 216 13.15 1.76 19.59
N SER A 217 12.71 2.06 20.81
CA SER A 217 12.23 3.38 21.20
C SER A 217 13.40 4.35 21.33
N VAL A 218 13.27 5.53 20.70
CA VAL A 218 14.26 6.62 20.80
C VAL A 218 14.06 7.44 22.09
N GLU A 219 13.12 7.05 22.96
CA GLU A 219 12.86 7.77 24.20
C GLU A 219 13.90 7.45 25.28
N GLU A 220 14.76 8.45 25.48
CA GLU A 220 15.47 8.84 26.71
C GLU A 220 16.48 7.84 27.30
N VAL A 221 17.64 7.71 26.65
CA VAL A 221 18.87 7.70 27.48
C VAL A 221 18.94 9.09 28.14
N PRO A 222 18.89 9.20 29.49
CA PRO A 222 19.04 10.49 30.15
C PRO A 222 20.34 11.14 29.69
N GLY A 223 20.25 12.26 28.97
CA GLY A 223 21.39 13.02 28.47
C GLY A 223 21.63 13.04 26.95
N ASN A 224 20.78 12.41 26.12
CA ASN A 224 21.02 12.34 24.66
C ASN A 224 19.90 12.89 23.76
N SER A 225 19.16 13.90 24.21
CA SER A 225 18.17 14.61 23.38
C SER A 225 18.81 15.65 22.45
N VAL A 226 19.62 15.21 21.49
CA VAL A 226 20.21 16.11 20.48
C VAL A 226 19.15 16.62 19.48
N TRP A 227 18.00 15.93 19.41
CA TRP A 227 16.94 16.21 18.42
C TRP A 227 15.84 17.18 18.89
N CYS A 228 15.86 17.64 20.14
CA CYS A 228 14.90 18.62 20.68
C CYS A 228 15.52 20.00 20.98
N ALA A 229 16.74 20.26 20.50
CA ALA A 229 17.51 21.47 20.81
C ALA A 229 17.54 22.52 19.67
N PHE A 230 16.62 22.46 18.71
CA PHE A 230 16.49 23.48 17.65
C PHE A 230 15.03 23.89 17.44
#